data_AF-Q7PZ70-F1
#
_entry.id   AF-Q7PZ70-F1
#
_cell.length_a   1.000
_cell.length_b   1.000
_cell.length_c   1.000
_cell.angle_alpha   90.00
_cell.angle_beta   90.00
_cell.angle_gamma   90.00
#
_symmetry.space_group_name_H-M   'P 1'
#
loop_
_entity.id
_entity.type
_entity.pdbx_description
1 polymer ?
#
loop_
_entity_poly.entity_id
_entity_poly.type
_entity_poly.pdbx_seq_one_letter_code
_entity_poly.pdbx_strand_id
1 'polypeptide(L)'
;MSTEALETAARNDAGRDTRCRLCLKQIEIAQTAGIDLLENQDINRLLLDVYRVEVLQTDEGPTMICVPCYVQLVHHYKLRIRCLSLRKNFRLNQSVLLAQINAFRAIAGEARIASINELAESAPQCSNGTAVQERGTQTDVVSLPSPAKSSAPEPNTALVGMPNRPEPNAEPAVE
;
A
#
# COMPACT_ATOMS: atom_id res chain seq x y z
N MET A 1 -38.06 -1.60 50.57
CA MET A 1 -37.20 -2.73 50.94
C MET A 1 -37.19 -3.71 49.79
N SER A 2 -36.11 -4.05 49.12
CA SER A 2 -34.82 -3.40 48.86
C SER A 2 -34.39 -4.05 47.55
N THR A 3 -34.07 -3.23 46.55
CA THR A 3 -33.61 -3.62 45.19
C THR A 3 -32.26 -4.34 45.18
N GLU A 4 -31.75 -4.72 46.35
CA GLU A 4 -30.44 -5.33 46.56
C GLU A 4 -30.40 -6.82 46.22
N ALA A 5 -31.55 -7.48 46.06
CA ALA A 5 -31.60 -8.91 45.75
C ALA A 5 -31.22 -9.25 44.28
N LEU A 6 -31.30 -8.27 43.37
CA LEU A 6 -30.94 -8.49 41.96
C LEU A 6 -29.47 -8.20 41.66
N GLU A 7 -28.79 -7.40 42.48
CA GLU A 7 -27.36 -7.08 42.32
C GLU A 7 -26.43 -8.15 42.92
N THR A 8 -26.94 -8.99 43.83
CA THR A 8 -26.14 -10.04 44.47
C THR A 8 -25.94 -11.30 43.63
N ALA A 9 -26.64 -11.48 42.51
CA ALA A 9 -26.41 -12.61 41.60
C ALA A 9 -25.12 -12.46 40.76
N ALA A 10 -24.54 -11.26 40.69
CA ALA A 10 -23.33 -10.98 39.92
C ALA A 10 -22.02 -11.14 40.71
N ARG A 11 -22.07 -11.57 41.98
CA ARG A 11 -20.90 -11.56 42.88
C ARG A 11 -20.23 -12.92 43.12
N ASN A 12 -20.74 -14.02 42.55
CA ASN A 12 -20.24 -15.36 42.81
C ASN A 12 -19.96 -16.18 41.55
N ASP A 13 -19.48 -15.57 40.48
CA ASP A 13 -18.78 -16.32 39.44
C ASP A 13 -17.32 -15.90 39.46
N ALA A 14 -16.47 -16.75 40.04
CA ALA A 14 -15.03 -16.76 39.75
C ALA A 14 -14.80 -17.29 38.31
N GLY A 15 -15.67 -16.88 37.39
CA GLY A 15 -15.73 -17.25 35.99
C GLY A 15 -15.01 -16.18 35.20
N ARG A 16 -14.04 -16.59 34.38
CA ARG A 16 -13.27 -15.70 33.50
C ARG A 16 -14.20 -14.72 32.78
N ASP A 17 -13.80 -13.45 32.67
CA ASP A 17 -14.54 -12.46 31.88
C ASP A 17 -14.67 -12.95 30.44
N THR A 18 -15.87 -13.42 30.10
CA THR A 18 -16.19 -14.08 28.82
C THR A 18 -16.66 -13.08 27.77
N ARG A 19 -16.48 -11.78 27.99
CA ARG A 19 -16.72 -10.77 26.96
C ARG A 19 -15.62 -10.79 25.91
N CYS A 20 -15.95 -10.35 24.71
CA CYS A 20 -14.97 -10.14 23.66
C CYS A 20 -14.11 -8.90 23.96
N ARG A 21 -12.79 -9.02 23.90
CA ARG A 21 -11.83 -7.93 24.13
C ARG A 21 -11.99 -6.74 23.17
N LEU A 22 -12.48 -6.98 21.94
CA LEU A 22 -12.63 -5.91 20.94
C LEU A 22 -14.00 -5.23 20.96
N CYS A 23 -15.10 -6.00 20.98
CA CYS A 23 -16.44 -5.44 20.92
C CYS A 23 -17.17 -5.39 22.27
N LEU A 24 -16.55 -5.93 23.33
CA LEU A 24 -17.07 -6.00 24.70
C LEU A 24 -18.41 -6.72 24.85
N LYS A 25 -18.90 -7.37 23.79
CA LYS A 25 -20.12 -8.19 23.80
C LYS A 25 -19.86 -9.50 24.52
N GLN A 26 -20.86 -9.97 25.26
CA GLN A 26 -20.85 -11.26 25.92
C GLN A 26 -20.69 -12.39 24.90
N ILE A 27 -19.80 -13.34 25.15
CA ILE A 27 -19.67 -14.55 24.33
C ILE A 27 -20.47 -15.65 25.01
N GLU A 28 -21.55 -16.08 24.36
CA GLU A 28 -22.36 -17.20 24.84
C GLU A 28 -21.63 -18.51 24.54
N ILE A 29 -20.99 -19.07 25.58
CA ILE A 29 -20.15 -20.27 25.52
C ILE A 29 -20.89 -21.48 24.91
N ALA A 30 -22.23 -21.52 25.03
CA ALA A 30 -23.06 -22.63 24.54
C ALA A 30 -23.30 -22.63 23.02
N GLN A 31 -23.20 -21.49 22.34
CA GLN A 31 -23.52 -21.36 20.90
C GLN A 31 -22.38 -20.77 20.07
N THR A 32 -21.44 -20.07 20.72
CA THR A 32 -20.33 -19.40 20.05
C THR A 32 -19.07 -19.60 20.87
N ALA A 33 -18.15 -20.42 20.38
CA ALA A 33 -16.83 -20.54 20.97
C ALA A 33 -16.09 -19.19 20.86
N GLY A 34 -15.67 -18.64 22.00
CA GLY A 34 -14.68 -17.57 22.04
C GLY A 34 -13.29 -18.14 21.83
N ILE A 35 -12.40 -17.34 21.25
CA ILE A 35 -10.99 -17.72 21.09
C ILE A 35 -10.21 -17.10 22.25
N ASP A 36 -9.50 -17.93 23.02
CA ASP A 36 -8.66 -17.47 24.12
C ASP A 36 -7.36 -16.87 23.57
N LEU A 37 -7.13 -15.59 23.89
CA LEU A 37 -5.94 -14.86 23.46
C LEU A 37 -4.69 -15.30 24.22
N LEU A 38 -4.80 -15.79 25.46
CA LEU A 38 -3.64 -16.24 26.24
C LEU A 38 -3.04 -17.54 25.67
N GLU A 39 -3.89 -18.39 25.08
CA GLU A 39 -3.46 -19.62 24.41
C GLU A 39 -2.95 -19.38 22.98
N ASN A 40 -3.45 -18.33 22.31
CA ASN A 40 -3.18 -18.07 20.90
C ASN A 40 -2.29 -16.84 20.68
N GLN A 41 -0.97 -17.01 20.81
CA GLN A 41 0.00 -15.93 20.62
C GLN A 41 -0.05 -15.29 19.22
N ASP A 42 -0.37 -16.05 18.18
CA ASP A 42 -0.45 -15.50 16.82
C ASP A 42 -1.58 -14.49 16.67
N ILE A 43 -2.70 -14.69 17.37
CA ILE A 43 -3.81 -13.74 17.37
C ILE A 43 -3.43 -12.47 18.14
N ASN A 44 -2.69 -12.60 19.24
CA ASN A 44 -2.12 -11.43 19.95
C ASN A 44 -1.17 -10.62 19.06
N ARG A 45 -0.32 -11.29 18.27
CA ARG A 45 0.55 -10.60 17.30
C ARG A 45 -0.27 -9.86 16.26
N LEU A 46 -1.33 -10.47 15.73
CA LEU A 46 -2.24 -9.82 14.79
C LEU A 46 -2.93 -8.59 15.41
N LEU A 47 -3.41 -8.70 16.65
CA LEU A 47 -4.02 -7.59 17.39
C LEU A 47 -3.03 -6.42 17.56
N LEU A 48 -1.79 -6.73 17.94
CA LEU A 48 -0.73 -5.74 18.09
C LEU A 48 -0.35 -5.10 16.74
N ASP A 49 -0.30 -5.88 15.67
CA ASP A 49 0.05 -5.39 14.34
C ASP A 49 -1.02 -4.49 13.76
N VAL A 50 -2.29 -4.90 13.85
CA VAL A 50 -3.42 -4.20 13.21
C VAL A 50 -3.94 -3.07 14.08
N TYR A 51 -4.23 -3.35 15.35
CA TYR A 51 -4.91 -2.42 16.27
C TYR A 51 -4.01 -1.83 17.34
N ARG A 52 -2.74 -2.27 17.44
CA ARG A 52 -1.80 -1.84 18.50
C ARG A 52 -2.30 -2.16 19.91
N VAL A 53 -3.06 -3.26 20.02
CA VAL A 53 -3.57 -3.77 21.29
C VAL A 53 -2.72 -4.96 21.70
N GLU A 54 -2.20 -4.91 22.92
CA GLU A 54 -1.52 -6.02 23.58
C GLU A 54 -2.44 -6.58 24.68
N VAL A 55 -2.40 -7.89 24.88
CA VAL A 55 -3.16 -8.58 25.93
C VAL A 55 -2.17 -9.39 26.76
N LEU A 56 -2.09 -9.05 28.04
CA LEU A 56 -1.19 -9.68 28.99
C LEU A 56 -1.95 -10.59 29.95
N GLN A 57 -1.26 -11.56 30.54
CA GLN A 57 -1.85 -12.44 31.57
C GLN A 57 -2.23 -11.68 32.84
N THR A 58 -1.61 -10.53 33.08
CA THR A 58 -1.88 -9.65 34.23
C THR A 58 -3.02 -8.67 33.98
N ASP A 59 -3.63 -8.67 32.80
CA ASP A 59 -4.71 -7.75 32.48
C ASP A 59 -5.99 -8.09 33.27
N GLU A 60 -6.62 -7.08 33.87
CA GLU A 60 -7.92 -7.24 34.53
C GLU A 60 -9.11 -7.28 33.55
N GLY A 61 -8.85 -7.31 32.25
CA GLY A 61 -9.88 -7.25 31.22
C GLY A 61 -10.16 -8.58 30.52
N PRO A 62 -11.12 -8.61 29.58
CA PRO A 62 -11.46 -9.82 28.86
C PRO A 62 -10.28 -10.34 28.05
N THR A 63 -10.00 -11.64 28.13
CA THR A 63 -8.91 -12.30 27.40
C THR A 63 -9.42 -13.11 26.21
N MET A 64 -10.70 -13.00 25.88
CA MET A 64 -11.35 -13.74 24.80
C MET A 64 -11.64 -12.81 23.62
N ILE A 65 -11.64 -13.34 22.40
CA ILE A 65 -12.16 -12.65 21.21
C ILE A 65 -13.28 -13.48 20.58
N CYS A 66 -14.36 -12.81 20.17
CA CYS A 66 -15.44 -13.47 19.44
C CYS A 66 -15.05 -13.69 17.97
N VAL A 67 -15.59 -14.75 17.35
CA VAL A 67 -15.29 -15.12 15.96
C VAL A 67 -15.53 -13.97 14.97
N PRO A 68 -16.62 -13.17 15.03
CA PRO A 68 -16.80 -12.03 14.13
C PRO A 68 -15.66 -11.00 14.21
N CYS A 69 -15.20 -10.69 15.42
CA CYS A 69 -14.08 -9.78 15.64
C CYS A 69 -12.77 -10.36 15.11
N TYR A 70 -12.55 -11.67 15.26
CA TYR A 70 -11.38 -12.35 14.68
C TYR A 70 -11.40 -12.31 13.14
N VAL A 71 -12.55 -12.56 12.50
CA VAL A 71 -12.68 -12.49 11.04
C VAL A 71 -12.36 -11.09 10.52
N GLN A 72 -12.87 -10.05 11.19
CA GLN A 72 -12.55 -8.67 10.84
C GLN A 72 -11.05 -8.36 11.04
N LEU A 73 -10.46 -8.78 12.17
CA LEU A 73 -9.03 -8.62 12.42
C LEU A 73 -8.19 -9.22 11.28
N VAL A 74 -8.48 -10.46 10.87
CA VAL A 74 -7.78 -11.12 9.77
C VAL A 74 -7.98 -10.38 8.45
N HIS A 75 -9.19 -9.87 8.18
CA HIS A 75 -9.46 -9.07 6.99
C HIS A 75 -8.61 -7.79 6.96
N HIS A 76 -8.57 -7.04 8.06
CA HIS A 76 -7.77 -5.83 8.18
C HIS A 76 -6.27 -6.11 8.09
N TYR A 77 -5.80 -7.22 8.67
CA TYR A 77 -4.42 -7.67 8.53
C TYR A 77 -4.05 -7.90 7.06
N LYS A 78 -4.86 -8.66 6.33
CA LYS A 78 -4.64 -8.94 4.90
C LYS A 78 -4.61 -7.65 4.07
N LEU A 79 -5.54 -6.72 4.34
CA LEU A 79 -5.57 -5.42 3.68
C LEU A 79 -4.27 -4.64 3.95
N ARG A 80 -3.82 -4.60 5.21
CA ARG A 80 -2.59 -3.92 5.61
C ARG A 80 -1.36 -4.47 4.89
N ILE A 81 -1.19 -5.80 4.87
CA ILE A 81 -0.07 -6.45 4.16
C ILE A 81 -0.11 -6.13 2.67
N ARG A 82 -1.29 -6.16 2.05
CA ARG A 82 -1.48 -5.78 0.64
C ARG A 82 -1.04 -4.34 0.38
N CYS A 83 -1.45 -3.38 1.22
CA CYS A 83 -1.04 -1.99 1.11
C CYS A 83 0.48 -1.81 1.26
N LEU A 84 1.10 -2.49 2.22
CA LEU A 84 2.55 -2.44 2.43
C LEU A 84 3.31 -3.01 1.22
N SER A 85 2.84 -4.15 0.68
CA SER A 85 3.42 -4.78 -0.51
C SER A 85 3.33 -3.86 -1.72
N LEU A 86 2.15 -3.28 -1.99
CA LEU A 86 1.96 -2.32 -3.08
C LEU A 86 2.87 -1.10 -2.94
N ARG A 87 3.01 -0.54 -1.72
CA ARG A 87 3.90 0.59 -1.46
C ARG A 87 5.36 0.23 -1.72
N LYS A 88 5.79 -0.97 -1.33
CA LYS A 88 7.15 -1.47 -1.59
C LYS A 88 7.39 -1.62 -3.09
N ASN A 89 6.46 -2.25 -3.81
CA ASN A 89 6.55 -2.44 -5.25
C ASN A 89 6.57 -1.10 -6.00
N PHE A 90 5.70 -0.15 -5.62
CA PHE A 90 5.71 1.18 -6.20
C PHE A 90 7.07 1.88 -6.04
N ARG A 91 7.66 1.84 -4.84
CA ARG A 91 9.00 2.42 -4.59
C ARG A 91 10.10 1.76 -5.41
N LEU A 92 10.07 0.43 -5.52
CA LEU A 92 11.04 -0.30 -6.35
C LEU A 92 10.90 0.08 -7.83
N ASN A 93 9.67 0.06 -8.35
CA ASN A 93 9.39 0.44 -9.74
C ASN A 93 9.82 1.88 -10.02
N GLN A 94 9.52 2.81 -9.12
CA GLN A 94 9.97 4.20 -9.24
C GLN A 94 11.50 4.30 -9.28
N SER A 95 12.20 3.55 -8.42
CA SER A 95 13.67 3.56 -8.38
C SER A 95 14.28 3.02 -9.68
N VAL A 96 13.72 1.93 -10.22
CA VAL A 96 14.14 1.34 -11.49
C VAL A 96 13.93 2.31 -12.65
N LEU A 97 12.75 2.93 -12.73
CA LEU A 97 12.43 3.88 -13.80
C LEU A 97 13.38 5.10 -13.76
N LEU A 98 13.66 5.63 -12.57
CA LEU A 98 14.61 6.74 -12.43
C LEU A 98 16.04 6.33 -12.82
N ALA A 99 16.48 5.14 -12.43
CA ALA A 99 17.79 4.63 -12.81
C ALA A 99 17.92 4.49 -14.33
N GLN A 100 16.88 3.97 -15.01
CA GLN A 100 16.84 3.88 -16.47
C GLN A 100 16.90 5.27 -17.13
N ILE A 101 16.10 6.24 -16.67
CA ILE A 101 16.12 7.61 -17.18
C ILE A 101 17.53 8.22 -17.04
N ASN A 102 18.18 8.02 -15.90
CA ASN A 102 19.52 8.52 -15.64
C ASN A 102 20.57 7.85 -16.55
N ALA A 103 20.48 6.54 -16.75
CA ALA A 103 21.36 5.80 -17.65
C ALA A 103 21.22 6.30 -19.10
N PHE A 104 20.00 6.49 -19.60
CA PHE A 104 19.78 7.03 -20.95
C PHE A 104 20.29 8.46 -21.10
N ARG A 105 20.15 9.31 -20.07
CA ARG A 105 20.74 10.67 -20.10
C ARG A 105 22.26 10.64 -20.12
N ALA A 106 22.89 9.75 -19.36
CA ALA A 106 24.34 9.60 -19.36
C ALA A 106 24.84 9.20 -20.75
N ILE A 107 24.24 8.16 -21.35
CA ILE A 107 24.58 7.69 -22.70
C ILE A 107 24.37 8.81 -23.74
N ALA A 108 23.25 9.54 -23.68
CA ALA A 108 22.99 10.65 -24.61
C ALA A 108 23.91 11.87 -24.39
N GLY A 109 24.48 12.03 -23.19
CA GLY A 109 25.52 13.01 -22.92
C GLY A 109 26.88 12.58 -23.47
N GLU A 110 27.27 11.34 -23.21
CA GLU A 110 28.50 10.73 -23.71
C GLU A 110 28.54 10.69 -25.24
N ALA A 111 27.45 10.30 -25.89
CA ALA A 111 27.33 10.30 -27.36
C ALA A 111 27.46 11.71 -27.96
N ARG A 112 26.96 12.74 -27.27
CA ARG A 112 27.13 14.15 -27.70
C ARG A 112 28.57 14.62 -27.56
N ILE A 113 29.26 14.25 -26.48
CA ILE A 113 30.67 14.60 -26.26
C ILE A 113 31.56 13.90 -27.30
N ALA A 114 31.30 12.62 -27.59
CA ALA A 114 32.01 11.87 -28.63
C ALA A 114 31.85 12.54 -30.00
N SER A 115 30.62 12.94 -30.38
CA SER A 115 30.37 13.64 -31.65
C SER A 115 31.07 15.00 -31.74
N ILE A 116 31.16 15.76 -30.64
CA ILE A 116 31.89 17.04 -30.61
C ILE A 116 33.40 16.81 -30.76
N ASN A 117 33.95 15.80 -30.08
CA ASN A 117 35.36 15.47 -30.18
C ASN A 117 35.75 14.99 -31.59
N GLU A 118 34.91 14.18 -32.24
CA GLU A 118 35.15 13.77 -33.64
C GLU A 118 35.11 14.97 -34.60
N LEU A 119 34.21 15.94 -34.39
CA LEU A 119 34.21 17.20 -35.14
C LEU A 119 35.47 18.05 -34.91
N ALA A 120 36.01 18.04 -33.67
CA ALA A 120 37.23 18.76 -33.34
C ALA A 120 38.49 18.09 -33.94
N GLU A 121 38.53 16.77 -34.03
CA GLU A 121 39.63 16.00 -34.63
C GLU A 121 39.62 16.02 -36.16
N SER A 122 38.45 16.21 -36.79
CA SER A 122 38.30 16.36 -38.24
C SER A 122 38.35 17.81 -38.73
N ALA A 123 38.52 18.79 -37.82
CA ALA A 123 38.78 20.16 -38.19
C ALA A 123 40.21 20.29 -38.77
N PRO A 124 40.39 20.89 -39.97
CA PRO A 124 41.72 21.06 -40.55
C PRO A 124 42.58 21.96 -39.65
N GLN A 125 43.80 21.51 -39.35
CA GLN A 125 44.82 22.33 -38.69
C GLN A 125 45.21 23.49 -39.62
N CYS A 126 44.50 24.61 -39.52
CA CYS A 126 44.98 25.88 -40.04
C CYS A 126 46.15 26.31 -39.14
N SER A 127 47.36 26.13 -39.67
CA SER A 127 48.60 26.61 -39.08
C SER A 127 48.63 28.14 -39.04
N ASN A 128 49.26 28.65 -37.99
CA ASN A 128 49.35 30.04 -37.52
C ASN A 128 49.38 31.14 -38.59
N GLY A 129 48.59 32.20 -38.36
CA GLY A 129 48.78 33.49 -39.03
C GLY A 129 47.81 34.58 -38.58
N THR A 130 48.30 35.44 -37.68
CA THR A 130 47.85 36.83 -37.41
C THR A 130 46.49 37.09 -36.76
N ALA A 131 46.58 37.84 -35.65
CA ALA A 131 45.48 38.45 -34.93
C ALA A 131 44.67 39.42 -35.81
N VAL A 132 43.35 39.27 -35.79
CA VAL A 132 42.42 40.37 -36.10
C VAL A 132 41.35 40.39 -35.03
N GLN A 133 41.40 41.45 -34.24
CA GLN A 133 40.36 41.92 -33.34
C GLN A 133 39.29 42.58 -34.22
N GLU A 134 38.06 42.06 -34.27
CA GLU A 134 36.90 42.89 -34.52
C GLU A 134 35.69 42.45 -33.68
N ARG A 135 35.15 43.48 -33.02
CA ARG A 135 34.00 43.53 -32.15
C ARG A 135 32.75 43.67 -33.03
N GLY A 136 31.72 42.84 -32.82
CA GLY A 136 30.45 42.97 -33.52
C GLY A 136 29.31 42.29 -32.77
N THR A 137 28.60 43.07 -31.96
CA THR A 137 27.29 42.78 -31.37
C THR A 137 26.29 42.25 -32.39
N GLN A 138 25.62 41.12 -32.12
CA GLN A 138 24.17 41.06 -32.26
C GLN A 138 23.56 39.91 -31.45
N THR A 139 22.59 40.29 -30.63
CA THR A 139 21.63 39.46 -29.91
C THR A 139 20.88 38.53 -30.85
N ASP A 140 20.76 37.25 -30.47
CA ASP A 140 19.58 36.49 -30.88
C ASP A 140 19.09 35.56 -29.77
N VAL A 141 17.78 35.52 -29.69
CA VAL A 141 16.96 35.16 -28.55
C VAL A 141 16.92 33.64 -28.40
N VAL A 142 17.26 33.14 -27.21
CA VAL A 142 16.97 31.75 -26.83
C VAL A 142 15.46 31.60 -26.73
N SER A 143 14.84 31.10 -27.81
CA SER A 143 13.47 30.62 -27.77
C SER A 143 13.45 29.25 -27.08
N LEU A 144 13.05 29.22 -25.81
CA LEU A 144 12.60 28.00 -25.15
C LEU A 144 11.38 27.45 -25.91
N PRO A 145 11.31 26.15 -26.23
CA PRO A 145 10.02 25.52 -26.47
C PRO A 145 9.27 25.41 -25.14
N SER A 146 8.21 26.20 -24.99
CA SER A 146 7.20 26.02 -23.94
C SER A 146 6.46 24.68 -24.11
N PRO A 147 5.92 24.11 -23.02
CA PRO A 147 5.36 22.77 -23.01
C PRO A 147 4.12 22.70 -23.91
N ALA A 148 4.15 21.80 -24.88
CA ALA A 148 2.94 21.38 -25.57
C ALA A 148 1.96 20.83 -24.53
N LYS A 149 0.81 21.49 -24.43
CA LYS A 149 -0.41 20.94 -23.82
C LYS A 149 -0.74 19.65 -24.56
N SER A 150 -0.28 18.51 -24.04
CA SER A 150 -0.84 17.22 -24.43
C SER A 150 -2.15 17.07 -23.66
N SER A 151 -3.23 17.32 -24.39
CA SER A 151 -4.59 16.93 -24.05
C SER A 151 -4.62 15.45 -23.70
N ALA A 152 -4.85 15.15 -22.43
CA ALA A 152 -5.32 13.84 -22.01
C ALA A 152 -6.65 13.54 -22.71
N PRO A 153 -6.87 12.34 -23.26
CA PRO A 153 -8.22 11.89 -23.54
C PRO A 153 -8.87 11.49 -22.21
N GLU A 154 -9.97 12.14 -21.88
CA GLU A 154 -10.87 11.70 -20.81
C GLU A 154 -11.51 10.33 -21.13
N PRO A 155 -11.90 9.55 -20.11
CA PRO A 155 -12.48 8.23 -20.29
C PRO A 155 -13.96 8.35 -20.66
N ASN A 156 -14.33 7.91 -21.86
CA ASN A 156 -15.74 7.75 -22.21
C ASN A 156 -16.36 6.63 -21.36
N THR A 157 -17.22 7.04 -20.44
CA THR A 157 -18.22 6.19 -19.80
C THR A 157 -19.37 6.02 -20.78
N ALA A 158 -19.60 4.81 -21.26
CA ALA A 158 -20.91 4.38 -21.73
C ALA A 158 -21.02 2.84 -21.63
N LEU A 159 -22.07 2.41 -20.93
CA LEU A 159 -22.53 1.04 -20.80
C LEU A 159 -22.69 0.37 -22.17
N VAL A 160 -22.51 -0.95 -22.22
CA VAL A 160 -23.51 -1.96 -22.67
C VAL A 160 -22.77 -3.27 -22.98
N GLY A 161 -23.29 -4.39 -22.45
CA GLY A 161 -23.07 -5.72 -23.03
C GLY A 161 -22.36 -6.73 -22.14
N MET A 162 -23.07 -7.27 -21.15
CA MET A 162 -22.72 -8.56 -20.55
C MET A 162 -22.93 -9.69 -21.57
N PRO A 163 -22.03 -10.68 -21.67
CA PRO A 163 -22.41 -12.02 -22.06
C PRO A 163 -22.63 -12.88 -20.81
N ASN A 164 -23.86 -13.36 -20.70
CA ASN A 164 -24.33 -14.36 -19.74
C ASN A 164 -23.36 -15.52 -19.58
N ARG A 165 -22.97 -15.81 -18.34
CA ARG A 165 -22.46 -17.13 -17.92
C ARG A 165 -23.59 -17.82 -17.16
N PRO A 166 -24.10 -18.98 -17.60
CA PRO A 166 -25.08 -19.71 -16.81
C PRO A 166 -24.43 -20.29 -15.55
N GLU A 167 -25.08 -20.05 -14.42
CA GLU A 167 -24.82 -20.67 -13.12
C GLU A 167 -25.04 -22.18 -13.19
N PRO A 168 -24.24 -23.01 -12.49
CA PRO A 168 -24.64 -24.37 -12.17
C PRO A 168 -25.54 -24.34 -10.92
N ASN A 169 -26.80 -24.74 -11.11
CA ASN A 169 -27.76 -24.98 -10.03
C ASN A 169 -27.25 -26.06 -9.06
N ALA A 170 -27.52 -25.82 -7.77
CA ALA A 170 -27.37 -26.78 -6.69
C ALA A 170 -28.47 -27.87 -6.73
N GLU A 171 -28.04 -29.12 -6.52
CA GLU A 171 -28.61 -30.23 -5.68
C GLU A 171 -30.12 -30.52 -5.64
N PRO A 172 -30.57 -31.81 -5.54
CA PRO A 172 -30.42 -32.57 -4.29
C PRO A 172 -30.19 -34.10 -4.39
N ALA A 173 -30.09 -34.68 -3.18
CA ALA A 173 -29.67 -36.01 -2.72
C ALA A 173 -30.52 -37.23 -3.15
N VAL A 174 -30.19 -38.38 -2.51
CA VAL A 174 -30.78 -39.74 -2.51
C VAL A 174 -30.05 -40.67 -3.52
N GLU A 175 -29.38 -41.76 -3.15
CA GLU A 175 -29.54 -42.77 -2.08
C GLU A 175 -28.17 -43.38 -1.69
#